data_AF-A0A6P4Z1E1-F1
#
_entry.id   AF-A0A6P4Z1E1-F1
#
_cell.length_a   1.000
_cell.length_b   1.000
_cell.length_c   1.000
_cell.angle_alpha   90.00
_cell.angle_beta   90.00
_cell.angle_gamma   90.00
#
_symmetry.space_group_name_H-M   'P 1'
#
loop_
_entity.id
_entity.type
_entity.pdbx_description
1 polymer ?
#
loop_
_entity_poly.entity_id
_entity_poly.type
_entity_poly.pdbx_seq_one_letter_code
_entity_poly.pdbx_strand_id
1 'polypeptide(L)'
;MKVLRPVLASVVIPATIATFLLTPMVSKAVWNSTPLRNQSSATKQKQKSKAIVVTSLGTWRTLNRSIDLGWVTDAKYTSLEIVNTKQTYHVGDILELEVVARDGNKRPKVYGGDYFRAVLRDKSQTASTTGAVRDHGNGLYTISFLLSFPGKVTPEVQLVHPSEAVQFLREFREVPNKRRWSCAFKFTGEDATTMCTLLSNRPLPLSSQCDFSVPNTSRTWFCEKPKTASCDRIRVCTSSQDVVDKLMTQEEQQLFERYEKS
;
A
#
# COMPACT_ATOMS: atom_id res chain seq x y z
N MET A 1 -41.25 33.49 24.35
CA MET A 1 -40.12 32.62 23.97
C MET A 1 -40.43 31.94 22.64
N LYS A 2 -39.76 32.31 21.54
CA LYS A 2 -39.89 31.59 20.27
C LYS A 2 -39.12 30.28 20.41
N VAL A 3 -39.83 29.15 20.46
CA VAL A 3 -39.22 27.83 20.34
C VAL A 3 -38.67 27.74 18.92
N LEU A 4 -37.36 27.88 18.78
CA LEU A 4 -36.66 27.56 17.54
C LEU A 4 -36.93 26.08 17.26
N ARG A 5 -37.78 25.80 16.27
CA ARG A 5 -37.93 24.43 15.75
C ARG A 5 -36.54 23.99 15.26
N PRO A 6 -36.03 22.81 15.63
CA PRO A 6 -34.81 22.31 15.06
C PRO A 6 -35.03 22.18 13.55
N VAL A 7 -34.31 22.97 12.77
CA VAL A 7 -34.25 22.78 11.32
C VAL A 7 -33.47 21.48 11.15
N LEU A 8 -34.18 20.40 10.85
CA LEU A 8 -33.58 19.13 10.48
C LEU A 8 -32.74 19.38 9.22
N ALA A 9 -31.43 19.41 9.41
CA ALA A 9 -30.48 19.60 8.33
C ALA A 9 -30.36 18.28 7.57
N SER A 10 -30.82 18.27 6.32
CA SER A 10 -30.92 17.05 5.51
C SER A 10 -29.67 16.83 4.65
N VAL A 11 -29.37 15.55 4.42
CA VAL A 11 -28.33 15.08 3.50
C VAL A 11 -28.98 14.32 2.36
N VAL A 12 -28.58 14.65 1.13
CA VAL A 12 -29.11 14.04 -0.09
C VAL A 12 -27.99 13.25 -0.77
N ILE A 13 -28.28 12.01 -1.12
CA ILE A 13 -27.38 11.15 -1.89
C ILE A 13 -28.01 10.99 -3.29
N PRO A 14 -27.36 11.46 -4.36
CA PRO A 14 -27.86 11.22 -5.70
C PRO A 14 -27.89 9.71 -6.00
N ALA A 15 -28.89 9.26 -6.76
CA ALA A 15 -29.11 7.85 -7.12
C ALA A 15 -27.98 7.21 -7.97
N THR A 16 -26.90 7.93 -8.25
CA THR A 16 -25.66 7.36 -8.78
C THR A 16 -25.03 6.41 -7.77
N ILE A 17 -24.88 5.16 -8.18
CA ILE A 17 -24.14 4.12 -7.44
C ILE A 17 -22.77 4.69 -7.06
N ALA A 18 -22.39 4.49 -5.80
CA ALA A 18 -21.08 4.85 -5.30
C ALA A 18 -20.00 4.28 -6.24
N THR A 19 -19.06 5.11 -6.69
CA THR A 19 -18.12 4.71 -7.73
C THR A 19 -16.74 4.44 -7.14
N PHE A 20 -16.05 3.46 -7.72
CA PHE A 20 -14.62 3.30 -7.50
C PHE A 20 -13.85 4.42 -8.18
N LEU A 21 -13.05 5.15 -7.41
CA LEU A 21 -12.13 6.12 -7.96
C LEU A 21 -10.81 5.46 -8.34
N LEU A 22 -10.52 5.46 -9.64
CA LEU A 22 -9.19 5.19 -10.19
C LEU A 22 -8.36 6.48 -10.24
N THR A 23 -8.38 7.31 -9.18
CA THR A 23 -7.63 8.57 -9.22
C THR A 23 -6.15 8.33 -8.98
N PRO A 24 -5.25 8.83 -9.86
CA PRO A 24 -3.84 8.91 -9.54
C PRO A 24 -3.66 9.99 -8.45
N MET A 25 -3.13 9.62 -7.27
CA MET A 25 -2.47 10.62 -6.43
C MET A 25 -1.16 10.99 -7.14
N VAL A 26 -1.15 12.18 -7.76
CA VAL A 26 0.04 12.72 -8.41
C VAL A 26 1.04 13.09 -7.32
N SER A 27 2.00 12.20 -7.08
CA SER A 27 3.37 12.63 -6.83
C SER A 27 4.18 12.17 -8.03
N LYS A 28 4.72 13.16 -8.75
CA LYS A 28 5.67 12.95 -9.85
C LYS A 28 6.91 12.31 -9.25
N ALA A 29 7.07 11.01 -9.43
CA ALA A 29 8.36 10.35 -9.43
C ALA A 29 8.53 9.85 -10.86
N VAL A 30 9.29 10.61 -11.65
CA VAL A 30 9.63 10.28 -13.03
C VAL A 30 10.58 9.09 -12.99
N TRP A 31 10.14 7.95 -13.51
CA TRP A 31 11.01 6.85 -13.89
C TRP A 31 10.96 6.74 -15.40
N ASN A 32 12.09 7.03 -16.04
CA ASN A 32 12.26 6.88 -17.48
C ASN A 32 12.63 5.42 -17.78
N SER A 33 11.82 4.75 -18.59
CA SER A 33 12.29 3.62 -19.38
C SER A 33 11.59 3.62 -20.74
N THR A 34 12.39 3.67 -21.78
CA THR A 34 12.03 3.63 -23.21
C THR A 34 11.53 2.23 -23.59
N PRO A 35 10.52 2.10 -24.48
CA PRO A 35 9.99 0.80 -24.88
C PRO A 35 10.71 0.23 -26.11
N LEU A 36 10.86 -1.09 -26.16
CA LEU A 36 11.12 -1.83 -27.39
C LEU A 36 9.92 -2.73 -27.72
N ARG A 37 9.46 -2.58 -28.95
CA ARG A 37 8.37 -3.28 -29.60
C ARG A 37 8.91 -4.53 -30.29
N ASN A 38 8.22 -5.67 -30.17
CA ASN A 38 7.80 -6.44 -31.34
C ASN A 38 6.75 -7.52 -31.00
N GLN A 39 5.88 -7.74 -31.96
CA GLN A 39 4.73 -8.64 -31.96
C GLN A 39 5.16 -10.08 -32.31
N SER A 40 4.41 -11.08 -31.84
CA SER A 40 3.59 -11.94 -32.75
C SER A 40 2.92 -13.14 -32.05
N SER A 41 1.71 -13.40 -32.56
CA SER A 41 0.98 -14.68 -32.72
C SER A 41 0.65 -15.58 -31.52
N ALA A 42 -0.66 -15.71 -31.32
CA ALA A 42 -1.32 -16.65 -30.45
C ALA A 42 -1.25 -18.10 -30.94
N THR A 43 -1.18 -19.04 -30.00
CA THR A 43 -1.70 -20.41 -30.16
C THR A 43 -2.44 -20.81 -28.89
N LYS A 44 -3.69 -21.27 -29.06
CA LYS A 44 -4.55 -21.73 -27.97
C LYS A 44 -4.08 -23.09 -27.48
N GLN A 45 -3.74 -23.21 -26.20
CA GLN A 45 -3.74 -24.50 -25.50
C GLN A 45 -4.62 -24.42 -24.26
N LYS A 46 -5.49 -25.42 -24.18
CA LYS A 46 -6.58 -25.58 -23.22
C LYS A 46 -6.01 -26.30 -22.00
N GLN A 47 -5.70 -25.57 -20.93
CA GLN A 47 -5.14 -26.16 -19.71
C GLN A 47 -6.24 -26.29 -18.65
N LYS A 48 -6.53 -27.54 -18.25
CA LYS A 48 -7.47 -27.89 -17.18
C LYS A 48 -6.92 -27.37 -15.84
N SER A 49 -7.53 -26.33 -15.29
CA SER A 49 -7.19 -25.80 -13.97
C SER A 49 -7.77 -26.68 -12.86
N LYS A 50 -6.90 -27.28 -12.05
CA LYS A 50 -7.29 -27.85 -10.75
C LYS A 50 -7.49 -26.69 -9.77
N ALA A 51 -8.61 -26.71 -9.04
CA ALA A 51 -8.91 -25.72 -8.02
C ALA A 51 -7.91 -25.84 -6.85
N ILE A 52 -7.08 -24.81 -6.66
CA ILE A 52 -6.28 -24.64 -5.46
C ILE A 52 -7.17 -23.91 -4.45
N VAL A 53 -7.57 -24.60 -3.40
CA VAL A 53 -8.33 -24.01 -2.28
C VAL A 53 -7.34 -23.25 -1.40
N VAL A 54 -7.26 -21.93 -1.58
CA VAL A 54 -6.43 -21.05 -0.76
C VAL A 54 -7.15 -20.81 0.57
N THR A 55 -6.67 -21.44 1.64
CA THR A 55 -7.14 -21.22 3.01
C THR A 55 -6.08 -20.45 3.81
N SER A 56 -6.47 -19.27 4.29
CA SER A 56 -5.71 -18.32 5.12
C SER A 56 -4.59 -17.52 4.43
N LEU A 57 -4.58 -16.21 4.72
CA LEU A 57 -3.63 -15.17 4.29
C LEU A 57 -2.16 -15.46 4.61
N GLY A 58 -1.83 -16.56 5.30
CA GLY A 58 -0.44 -16.90 5.64
C GLY A 58 0.36 -17.55 4.51
N THR A 59 -0.28 -18.01 3.41
CA THR A 59 0.34 -19.06 2.58
C THR A 59 0.64 -18.75 1.12
N TRP A 60 0.10 -17.68 0.50
CA TRP A 60 0.34 -17.48 -0.95
C TRP A 60 1.82 -17.24 -1.25
N ARG A 61 2.50 -16.44 -0.43
CA ARG A 61 3.92 -16.15 -0.59
C ARG A 61 4.83 -17.31 -0.20
N THR A 62 4.35 -18.21 0.67
CA THR A 62 5.07 -19.45 1.03
C THR A 62 4.92 -20.56 -0.02
N LEU A 63 3.92 -20.47 -0.91
CA LEU A 63 3.57 -21.57 -1.83
C LEU A 63 4.14 -21.44 -3.25
N ASN A 64 4.44 -20.24 -3.74
CA ASN A 64 5.30 -20.01 -4.89
C ASN A 64 5.46 -18.50 -5.04
N ARG A 65 6.67 -17.99 -5.28
CA ARG A 65 6.91 -16.53 -5.44
C ARG A 65 6.28 -15.92 -6.70
N SER A 66 5.40 -16.64 -7.40
CA SER A 66 4.68 -16.15 -8.57
C SER A 66 3.27 -15.71 -8.17
N ILE A 67 2.95 -14.43 -8.38
CA ILE A 67 1.61 -13.90 -8.22
C ILE A 67 0.85 -14.06 -9.54
N ASP A 68 -0.31 -14.70 -9.49
CA ASP A 68 -1.27 -14.65 -10.59
C ASP A 68 -2.21 -13.46 -10.35
N LEU A 69 -2.01 -12.38 -11.11
CA LEU A 69 -2.82 -11.16 -11.02
C LEU A 69 -4.31 -11.42 -11.27
N GLY A 70 -4.69 -12.53 -11.92
CA GLY A 70 -6.08 -12.92 -12.07
C GLY A 70 -6.80 -13.27 -10.75
N TRP A 71 -6.06 -13.44 -9.65
CA TRP A 71 -6.59 -13.71 -8.29
C TRP A 71 -6.50 -12.50 -7.35
N VAL A 72 -5.78 -11.47 -7.77
CA VAL A 72 -5.64 -10.21 -7.03
C VAL A 72 -6.90 -9.39 -7.20
N THR A 73 -7.29 -8.67 -6.14
CA THR A 73 -8.49 -7.83 -6.13
C THR A 73 -8.39 -6.73 -7.19
N ASP A 74 -9.41 -6.63 -8.05
CA ASP A 74 -9.51 -5.64 -9.11
C ASP A 74 -10.64 -4.66 -8.81
N ALA A 75 -10.29 -3.37 -8.72
CA ALA A 75 -11.25 -2.29 -8.45
C ALA A 75 -12.33 -2.17 -9.56
N LYS A 76 -12.03 -2.58 -10.80
CA LYS A 76 -12.96 -2.56 -11.93
C LYS A 76 -14.12 -3.54 -11.75
N TYR A 77 -13.85 -4.68 -11.12
CA TYR A 77 -14.84 -5.75 -10.95
C TYR A 77 -15.47 -5.76 -9.56
N THR A 78 -14.82 -5.14 -8.58
CA THR A 78 -15.36 -4.96 -7.24
C THR A 78 -16.63 -4.11 -7.28
N SER A 79 -17.69 -4.56 -6.63
CA SER A 79 -19.00 -3.88 -6.59
C SER A 79 -19.24 -3.18 -5.26
N LEU A 80 -20.12 -2.17 -5.28
CA LEU A 80 -20.42 -1.30 -4.15
C LEU A 80 -21.91 -0.98 -4.11
N GLU A 81 -22.56 -1.19 -2.96
CA GLU A 81 -23.99 -0.97 -2.79
C GLU A 81 -24.29 -0.23 -1.48
N ILE A 82 -25.34 0.60 -1.46
CA ILE A 82 -25.81 1.27 -0.22
C ILE A 82 -26.81 0.34 0.45
N VAL A 83 -26.51 -0.09 1.68
CA VAL A 83 -27.31 -1.09 2.39
C VAL A 83 -28.54 -0.48 3.05
N ASN A 84 -28.39 0.71 3.63
CA ASN A 84 -29.44 1.36 4.41
C ASN A 84 -30.10 2.54 3.66
N THR A 85 -30.52 2.28 2.42
CA THR A 85 -31.08 3.31 1.53
C THR A 85 -32.33 3.98 2.13
N LYS A 86 -32.29 5.30 2.28
CA LYS A 86 -33.41 6.15 2.73
C LYS A 86 -33.72 7.23 1.69
N GLN A 87 -34.97 7.72 1.68
CA GLN A 87 -35.36 8.87 0.86
C GLN A 87 -34.68 10.17 1.32
N THR A 88 -34.41 10.31 2.62
CA THR A 88 -33.73 11.48 3.19
C THR A 88 -32.92 11.02 4.40
N TYR A 89 -31.71 11.55 4.52
CA TYR A 89 -30.86 11.35 5.69
C TYR A 89 -30.76 12.64 6.48
N HIS A 90 -30.45 12.54 7.77
CA HIS A 90 -30.21 13.68 8.63
C HIS A 90 -28.75 13.76 9.05
N VAL A 91 -28.30 14.96 9.39
CA VAL A 91 -27.00 15.12 10.06
C VAL A 91 -26.98 14.29 11.35
N GLY A 92 -25.91 13.51 11.53
CA GLY A 92 -25.76 12.56 12.62
C GLY A 92 -26.16 11.12 12.27
N ASP A 93 -26.86 10.89 11.15
CA ASP A 93 -27.12 9.53 10.66
C ASP A 93 -25.82 8.83 10.24
N ILE A 94 -25.86 7.49 10.23
CA ILE A 94 -24.81 6.65 9.66
C ILE A 94 -25.29 6.14 8.30
N LEU A 95 -24.50 6.36 7.26
CA LEU A 95 -24.67 5.77 5.93
C LEU A 95 -23.77 4.54 5.81
N GLU A 96 -24.35 3.41 5.41
CA GLU A 96 -23.62 2.14 5.26
C GLU A 96 -23.57 1.68 3.82
N LEU A 97 -22.36 1.34 3.36
CA LEU A 97 -22.11 0.74 2.06
C LEU A 97 -21.51 -0.65 2.26
N GLU A 98 -21.83 -1.55 1.34
CA GLU A 98 -21.23 -2.88 1.24
C GLU A 98 -20.35 -2.97 -0.01
N VAL A 99 -19.13 -3.48 0.18
CA VAL A 99 -18.17 -3.75 -0.89
C VAL A 99 -18.06 -5.25 -1.07
N VAL A 100 -18.24 -5.74 -2.29
CA VAL A 100 -17.96 -7.14 -2.64
C VAL A 100 -16.72 -7.17 -3.52
N ALA A 101 -15.57 -7.49 -2.90
CA ALA A 101 -14.29 -7.57 -3.58
C ALA A 101 -14.28 -8.70 -4.61
N ARG A 102 -13.80 -8.39 -5.82
CA ARG A 102 -13.66 -9.36 -6.90
C ARG A 102 -12.25 -9.34 -7.46
N ASP A 103 -11.79 -10.52 -7.88
CA ASP A 103 -10.48 -10.65 -8.51
C ASP A 103 -10.47 -10.21 -9.99
N GLY A 104 -9.30 -10.17 -10.61
CA GLY A 104 -9.12 -9.87 -12.04
C GLY A 104 -9.91 -10.79 -12.99
N ASN A 105 -10.37 -11.95 -12.51
CA ASN A 105 -11.23 -12.89 -13.23
C ASN A 105 -12.73 -12.73 -12.88
N LYS A 106 -13.11 -11.65 -12.18
CA LYS A 106 -14.48 -11.31 -11.76
C LYS A 106 -15.10 -12.26 -10.74
N ARG A 107 -14.30 -13.12 -10.11
CA ARG A 107 -14.78 -14.04 -9.07
C ARG A 107 -14.81 -13.29 -7.73
N PRO A 108 -15.84 -13.52 -6.89
CA PRO A 108 -15.82 -13.01 -5.53
C PRO A 108 -14.58 -13.50 -4.78
N LYS A 109 -13.91 -12.60 -4.07
CA LYS A 109 -12.85 -12.98 -3.14
C LYS A 109 -13.46 -13.79 -2.01
N VAL A 110 -12.68 -14.72 -1.46
CA VAL A 110 -13.07 -15.58 -0.32
C VAL A 110 -12.27 -15.27 0.95
N TYR A 111 -11.46 -14.21 0.89
CA TYR A 111 -10.64 -13.71 1.99
C TYR A 111 -10.57 -12.18 1.92
N GLY A 112 -10.28 -11.56 3.06
CA GLY A 112 -10.12 -10.11 3.20
C GLY A 112 -8.67 -9.63 3.12
N GLY A 113 -8.38 -8.51 3.75
CA GLY A 113 -7.05 -7.91 3.88
C GLY A 113 -6.75 -6.81 2.88
N ASP A 114 -7.67 -6.50 1.96
CA ASP A 114 -7.53 -5.38 1.05
C ASP A 114 -7.60 -4.05 1.82
N TYR A 115 -6.82 -3.06 1.37
CA TYR A 115 -6.83 -1.72 1.93
C TYR A 115 -7.70 -0.80 1.08
N PHE A 116 -8.95 -0.61 1.50
CA PHE A 116 -9.85 0.38 0.94
C PHE A 116 -9.75 1.71 1.69
N ARG A 117 -9.75 2.81 0.95
CA ARG A 117 -9.98 4.16 1.48
C ARG A 117 -11.34 4.66 1.01
N ALA A 118 -12.15 5.15 1.94
CA ALA A 118 -13.48 5.64 1.64
C ALA A 118 -13.65 7.08 2.13
N VAL A 119 -14.15 7.96 1.27
CA VAL A 119 -14.39 9.38 1.59
C VAL A 119 -15.77 9.77 1.07
N LEU A 120 -16.57 10.40 1.91
CA LEU A 120 -17.82 11.02 1.54
C LEU A 120 -17.56 12.50 1.26
N ARG A 121 -17.83 12.97 0.04
CA ARG A 121 -17.53 14.36 -0.38
C ARG A 121 -18.78 15.11 -0.81
N ASP A 122 -18.89 16.37 -0.41
CA ASP A 122 -19.75 17.36 -1.08
C ASP A 122 -18.85 18.30 -1.89
N LYS A 123 -18.95 18.18 -3.21
CA LYS A 123 -18.14 18.98 -4.16
C LYS A 123 -18.47 20.46 -4.14
N SER A 124 -19.68 20.84 -3.71
CA SER A 124 -20.13 22.23 -3.68
C SER A 124 -19.66 22.99 -2.44
N GLN A 125 -19.55 22.29 -1.31
CA GLN A 125 -19.21 22.90 -0.02
C GLN A 125 -17.77 22.63 0.43
N THR A 126 -16.96 21.94 -0.38
CA THR A 126 -15.59 21.49 -0.02
C THR A 126 -15.52 20.73 1.31
N ALA A 127 -16.64 20.11 1.70
CA ALA A 127 -16.77 19.34 2.94
C ALA A 127 -16.60 17.85 2.65
N SER A 128 -15.93 17.14 3.56
CA SER A 128 -15.76 15.69 3.44
C SER A 128 -15.60 14.99 4.77
N THR A 129 -16.06 13.74 4.83
CA THR A 129 -15.89 12.85 5.97
C THR A 129 -15.26 11.53 5.52
N THR A 130 -14.30 11.02 6.28
CA THR A 130 -13.70 9.70 6.05
C THR A 130 -14.63 8.60 6.53
N GLY A 131 -14.80 7.55 5.72
CA GLY A 131 -15.56 6.36 6.11
C GLY A 131 -14.70 5.37 6.89
N ALA A 132 -15.30 4.72 7.89
CA ALA A 132 -14.69 3.60 8.59
C ALA A 132 -14.92 2.32 7.78
N VAL A 133 -13.84 1.58 7.47
CA VAL A 133 -13.92 0.32 6.71
C VAL A 133 -13.79 -0.86 7.67
N ARG A 134 -14.76 -1.77 7.64
CA ARG A 134 -14.75 -3.04 8.36
C ARG A 134 -14.58 -4.18 7.36
N ASP A 135 -13.50 -4.91 7.48
CA ASP A 135 -13.25 -6.14 6.74
C ASP A 135 -13.90 -7.33 7.45
N HIS A 136 -14.73 -8.10 6.74
CA HIS A 136 -15.37 -9.31 7.29
C HIS A 136 -14.55 -10.58 7.05
N GLY A 137 -13.39 -10.47 6.39
CA GLY A 137 -12.42 -11.54 6.22
C GLY A 137 -12.77 -12.56 5.14
N ASN A 138 -13.82 -12.32 4.36
CA ASN A 138 -14.37 -13.24 3.35
C ASN A 138 -14.54 -12.58 1.97
N GLY A 139 -13.89 -11.44 1.73
CA GLY A 139 -14.06 -10.63 0.51
C GLY A 139 -15.21 -9.63 0.56
N LEU A 140 -15.99 -9.63 1.65
CA LEU A 140 -16.99 -8.62 1.96
C LEU A 140 -16.40 -7.54 2.87
N TYR A 141 -16.76 -6.28 2.62
CA TYR A 141 -16.42 -5.15 3.49
C TYR A 141 -17.64 -4.27 3.73
N THR A 142 -17.76 -3.71 4.93
CA THR A 142 -18.74 -2.67 5.23
C THR A 142 -18.03 -1.34 5.43
N ILE A 143 -18.56 -0.27 4.83
CA ILE A 143 -18.08 1.09 5.01
C ILE A 143 -19.16 1.90 5.71
N SER A 144 -18.83 2.52 6.83
CA SER A 144 -19.74 3.37 7.60
C SER A 144 -19.29 4.82 7.55
N PHE A 145 -20.17 5.73 7.14
CA PHE A 145 -19.94 7.17 7.14
C PHE A 145 -20.84 7.87 8.15
N LEU A 146 -20.26 8.67 9.04
CA LEU A 146 -21.03 9.62 9.83
C LEU A 146 -21.39 10.83 8.96
N LEU A 147 -22.68 11.14 8.85
CA LEU A 147 -23.15 12.30 8.10
C LEU A 147 -22.99 13.58 8.93
N SER A 148 -21.78 14.15 8.92
CA SER A 148 -21.41 15.25 9.81
C SER A 148 -21.88 16.65 9.35
N PHE A 149 -22.42 16.78 8.14
CA PHE A 149 -22.83 18.07 7.58
C PHE A 149 -23.99 17.89 6.57
N PRO A 150 -24.88 18.89 6.43
CA PRO A 150 -25.93 18.85 5.42
C PRO A 150 -25.36 19.12 4.03
N GLY A 151 -25.98 18.57 2.99
CA GLY A 151 -25.53 18.79 1.62
C GLY A 151 -25.80 17.63 0.67
N LYS A 152 -25.27 17.76 -0.55
CA LYS A 152 -25.33 16.72 -1.56
C LYS A 152 -24.01 15.97 -1.57
N VAL A 153 -24.00 14.79 -0.97
CA VAL A 153 -22.79 14.01 -0.77
C VAL A 153 -22.66 12.90 -1.79
N THR A 154 -21.44 12.56 -2.17
CA THR A 154 -21.13 11.40 -3.01
C THR A 154 -20.06 10.55 -2.32
N PRO A 155 -20.32 9.27 -2.06
CA PRO A 155 -19.31 8.36 -1.54
C PRO A 155 -18.30 8.00 -2.63
N GLU A 156 -17.02 8.08 -2.29
CA GLU A 156 -15.89 7.76 -3.14
C GLU A 156 -15.05 6.69 -2.45
N VAL A 157 -14.96 5.51 -3.06
CA VAL A 157 -14.21 4.37 -2.52
C VAL A 157 -13.03 4.08 -3.44
N GLN A 158 -11.87 3.83 -2.86
CA GLN A 158 -10.64 3.56 -3.56
C GLN A 158 -10.01 2.29 -3.00
N LEU A 159 -9.76 1.30 -3.85
CA LEU A 159 -8.83 0.22 -3.53
C LEU A 159 -7.42 0.82 -3.59
N VAL A 160 -6.78 1.01 -2.44
CA VAL A 160 -5.42 1.57 -2.35
C VAL A 160 -4.40 0.47 -2.60
N HIS A 161 -4.55 -0.65 -1.90
CA HIS A 161 -3.71 -1.83 -2.07
C HIS A 161 -4.54 -3.10 -1.93
N PRO A 162 -4.40 -4.08 -2.83
CA PRO A 162 -5.01 -5.39 -2.63
C PRO A 162 -4.33 -6.13 -1.47
N SER A 163 -4.99 -7.15 -0.93
CA SER A 163 -4.52 -7.92 0.22
C SER A 163 -3.09 -8.46 0.10
N GLU A 164 -2.69 -8.86 -1.12
CA GLU A 164 -1.38 -9.38 -1.48
C GLU A 164 -0.31 -8.28 -1.33
N ALA A 165 -0.62 -7.05 -1.77
CA ALA A 165 0.25 -5.90 -1.61
C ALA A 165 0.37 -5.49 -0.13
N VAL A 166 -0.74 -5.52 0.61
CA VAL A 166 -0.74 -5.22 2.05
C VAL A 166 0.12 -6.23 2.81
N GLN A 167 0.02 -7.51 2.47
CA GLN A 167 0.87 -8.55 3.05
C GLN A 167 2.34 -8.34 2.71
N PHE A 168 2.65 -8.06 1.44
CA PHE A 168 4.01 -7.69 1.03
C PHE A 168 4.55 -6.54 1.89
N LEU A 169 3.76 -5.47 2.07
CA LEU A 169 4.18 -4.30 2.83
C LEU A 169 4.40 -4.61 4.31
N ARG A 170 3.59 -5.49 4.90
CA ARG A 170 3.77 -5.96 6.29
C ARG A 170 5.08 -6.70 6.44
N GLU A 171 5.34 -7.69 5.59
CA GLU A 171 6.60 -8.45 5.61
C GLU A 171 7.80 -7.55 5.33
N PHE A 172 7.66 -6.67 4.34
CA PHE A 172 8.69 -5.70 3.99
C PHE A 172 8.99 -4.76 5.16
N ARG A 173 7.99 -4.36 5.97
CA ARG A 173 8.20 -3.51 7.16
C ARG A 173 9.15 -4.16 8.16
N GLU A 174 9.05 -5.47 8.36
CA GLU A 174 9.85 -6.23 9.31
C GLU A 174 11.30 -6.46 8.85
N VAL A 175 11.62 -6.17 7.58
CA VAL A 175 13.01 -6.24 7.08
C VAL A 175 13.85 -5.08 7.65
N PRO A 176 14.87 -5.37 8.47
CA PRO A 176 15.79 -4.34 8.95
C PRO A 176 16.75 -3.91 7.83
N ASN A 177 17.28 -2.68 7.91
CA ASN A 177 18.36 -2.22 7.03
C ASN A 177 18.08 -2.37 5.52
N LYS A 178 16.90 -1.92 5.09
CA LYS A 178 16.43 -1.96 3.69
C LYS A 178 17.36 -1.25 2.71
N ARG A 179 18.12 -0.27 3.19
CA ARG A 179 19.21 0.34 2.44
C ARG A 179 20.53 -0.18 2.99
N ARG A 180 21.37 -0.70 2.11
CA ARG A 180 22.75 -1.00 2.45
C ARG A 180 23.56 0.27 2.30
N TRP A 181 24.35 0.57 3.32
CA TRP A 181 25.25 1.71 3.31
C TRP A 181 26.69 1.21 3.31
N SER A 182 27.52 1.87 2.52
CA SER A 182 28.94 1.55 2.37
C SER A 182 29.71 2.85 2.52
N CYS A 183 30.66 2.90 3.46
CA CYS A 183 31.49 4.08 3.66
C CYS A 183 32.95 3.77 3.35
N ALA A 184 33.61 4.69 2.64
CA ALA A 184 35.03 4.64 2.33
C ALA A 184 35.83 5.45 3.35
N PHE A 185 36.95 4.89 3.79
CA PHE A 185 37.87 5.44 4.78
C PHE A 185 39.24 5.68 4.14
N LYS A 186 39.75 6.89 4.31
CA LYS A 186 41.01 7.31 3.70
C LYS A 186 42.18 6.50 4.27
N PHE A 187 42.94 5.85 3.40
CA PHE A 187 44.18 5.15 3.74
C PHE A 187 45.32 5.54 2.79
N THR A 188 46.57 5.25 3.17
CA THR A 188 47.73 5.47 2.31
C THR A 188 47.77 4.38 1.25
N GLY A 189 47.16 4.66 0.09
CA GLY A 189 46.93 3.70 -0.98
C GLY A 189 45.49 3.78 -1.46
N GLU A 190 44.80 2.65 -1.49
CA GLU A 190 43.37 2.59 -1.78
C GLU A 190 42.53 2.80 -0.52
N ASP A 191 41.42 3.52 -0.65
CA ASP A 191 40.47 3.75 0.44
C ASP A 191 39.81 2.42 0.84
N ALA A 192 39.77 2.14 2.15
CA ALA A 192 39.12 0.95 2.67
C ALA A 192 37.61 1.19 2.75
N THR A 193 36.80 0.35 2.08
CA THR A 193 35.34 0.47 2.11
C THR A 193 34.74 -0.59 3.03
N THR A 194 33.88 -0.18 3.97
CA THR A 194 33.20 -1.09 4.90
C THR A 194 31.69 -0.86 4.93
N MET A 195 30.96 -1.85 5.44
CA MET A 195 29.50 -1.78 5.56
C MET A 195 29.09 -0.98 6.79
N CYS A 196 28.01 -0.21 6.63
CA CYS A 196 27.41 0.59 7.68
C CYS A 196 25.91 0.28 7.83
N THR A 197 25.41 0.45 9.04
CA THR A 197 24.03 0.15 9.39
C THR A 197 23.45 1.19 10.34
N LEU A 198 22.16 1.45 10.16
CA LEU A 198 21.36 2.31 11.05
C LEU A 198 20.92 1.56 12.31
N LEU A 199 20.88 0.23 12.28
CA LEU A 199 20.39 -0.60 13.37
C LEU A 199 21.56 -1.43 13.92
N SER A 200 21.89 -1.23 15.19
CA SER A 200 22.98 -1.93 15.93
C SER A 200 22.74 -3.43 16.13
N ASN A 201 21.86 -4.08 15.34
CA ASN A 201 21.48 -5.48 15.52
C ASN A 201 22.56 -6.47 15.01
N ARG A 202 23.85 -6.11 15.10
CA ARG A 202 24.97 -7.01 14.85
C ARG A 202 25.73 -7.23 16.15
N PRO A 203 26.03 -8.49 16.52
CA PRO A 203 26.82 -8.83 17.70
C PRO A 203 28.31 -8.62 17.42
N LEU A 204 28.69 -7.49 16.81
CA LEU A 204 30.08 -7.15 16.62
C LEU A 204 30.58 -6.47 17.90
N PRO A 205 31.73 -6.89 18.46
CA PRO A 205 32.36 -6.19 19.57
C PRO A 205 32.47 -4.69 19.28
N LEU A 206 32.27 -3.82 20.28
CA LEU A 206 32.43 -2.37 20.09
C LEU A 206 33.82 -2.01 19.55
N SER A 207 34.85 -2.81 19.87
CA SER A 207 36.22 -2.65 19.36
C SER A 207 36.39 -2.86 17.86
N SER A 208 35.44 -3.53 17.19
CA SER A 208 35.44 -3.78 15.74
C SER A 208 34.46 -2.88 14.98
N GLN A 209 33.93 -1.83 15.62
CA GLN A 209 32.97 -0.91 15.02
C GLN A 209 33.41 0.55 15.19
N CYS A 210 33.02 1.38 14.22
CA CYS A 210 33.06 2.83 14.29
C CYS A 210 31.65 3.34 14.61
N ASP A 211 31.50 4.01 15.75
CA ASP A 211 30.24 4.63 16.16
C ASP A 211 30.21 6.10 15.74
N PHE A 212 29.31 6.44 14.82
CA PHE A 212 29.05 7.82 14.39
C PHE A 212 27.64 8.27 14.79
N SER A 213 27.03 7.60 15.79
CA SER A 213 25.71 7.95 16.31
C SER A 213 25.75 9.35 16.93
N VAL A 214 24.66 10.10 16.75
CA VAL A 214 24.54 11.44 17.34
C VAL A 214 23.99 11.30 18.77
N PRO A 215 24.69 11.82 19.79
CA PRO A 215 24.22 11.77 21.18
C PRO A 215 22.83 12.39 21.32
N ASN A 216 22.03 11.88 22.27
CA ASN A 216 20.69 12.37 22.59
C ASN A 216 19.66 12.29 21.44
N THR A 217 19.90 11.43 20.45
CA THR A 217 18.93 11.14 19.38
C THR A 217 18.70 9.64 19.24
N SER A 218 17.55 9.25 18.68
CA SER A 218 17.28 7.86 18.29
C SER A 218 17.98 7.45 16.98
N ARG A 219 18.94 8.25 16.49
CA ARG A 219 19.64 8.01 15.24
C ARG A 219 21.01 7.39 15.50
N THR A 220 21.04 6.07 15.41
CA THR A 220 22.27 5.29 15.51
C THR A 220 22.91 5.09 14.14
N TRP A 221 24.24 5.10 14.09
CA TRP A 221 24.99 4.82 12.87
C TRP A 221 26.31 4.13 13.18
N PHE A 222 26.42 2.87 12.76
CA PHE A 222 27.59 2.04 13.02
C PHE A 222 28.18 1.56 11.70
N CYS A 223 29.50 1.64 11.58
CA CYS A 223 30.25 1.05 10.47
C CYS A 223 31.20 -0.02 11.01
N GLU A 224 31.45 -1.07 10.23
CA GLU A 224 32.55 -2.00 10.53
C GLU A 224 33.88 -1.24 10.47
N LYS A 225 34.73 -1.43 11.48
CA LYS A 225 36.03 -0.75 11.54
C LYS A 225 36.97 -1.33 10.47
N PRO A 226 37.49 -0.50 9.54
CA PRO A 226 38.44 -0.97 8.53
C PRO A 226 39.75 -1.42 9.20
N LYS A 227 40.35 -2.51 8.68
CA LYS A 227 41.61 -3.04 9.21
C LYS A 227 42.79 -2.08 9.03
N THR A 228 42.75 -1.26 7.99
CA THR A 228 43.86 -0.41 7.56
C THR A 228 43.68 1.06 7.93
N ALA A 229 42.51 1.51 8.37
CA ALA A 229 42.24 2.93 8.62
C ALA A 229 41.60 3.19 9.99
N SER A 230 41.78 4.42 10.52
CA SER A 230 41.02 4.89 11.68
C SER A 230 39.59 5.28 11.27
N CYS A 231 38.66 5.19 12.21
CA CYS A 231 37.27 5.63 12.04
C CYS A 231 37.17 7.12 11.66
N ASP A 232 38.07 7.96 12.17
CA ASP A 232 38.07 9.42 11.91
C ASP A 232 38.40 9.79 10.46
N ARG A 233 38.83 8.81 9.66
CA ARG A 233 39.20 9.01 8.25
C ARG A 233 38.06 8.68 7.29
N ILE A 234 36.82 8.55 7.78
CA ILE A 234 35.64 8.40 6.95
C ILE A 234 35.53 9.55 5.94
N ARG A 235 35.18 9.23 4.68
CA ARG A 235 35.24 10.21 3.59
C ARG A 235 33.93 10.34 2.82
N VAL A 236 33.47 9.23 2.26
CA VAL A 236 32.24 9.20 1.47
C VAL A 236 31.42 7.98 1.86
N CYS A 237 30.12 8.16 1.97
CA CYS A 237 29.17 7.08 2.18
C CYS A 237 28.20 7.02 1.02
N THR A 238 28.00 5.83 0.47
CA THR A 238 27.05 5.56 -0.59
C THR A 238 25.97 4.61 -0.09
N SER A 239 24.78 4.68 -0.67
CA SER A 239 23.67 3.77 -0.36
C SER A 239 23.25 2.99 -1.59
N SER A 240 22.97 1.70 -1.44
CA SER A 240 22.32 0.87 -2.45
C SER A 240 20.95 0.37 -1.98
N GLN A 241 20.06 0.16 -2.94
CA GLN A 241 18.72 -0.43 -2.75
C GLN A 241 18.67 -1.92 -3.11
N ASP A 242 19.83 -2.55 -3.30
CA ASP A 242 19.94 -3.94 -3.76
C ASP A 242 19.24 -4.95 -2.82
N VAL A 243 19.10 -4.61 -1.54
CA VAL A 243 18.31 -5.41 -0.59
C VAL A 243 16.82 -5.36 -0.95
N VAL A 244 16.29 -4.18 -1.26
CA VAL A 244 14.89 -4.00 -1.70
C VAL A 244 14.65 -4.71 -3.03
N ASP A 245 15.56 -4.54 -3.99
CA ASP A 245 15.43 -5.13 -5.33
C ASP A 245 15.39 -6.67 -5.30
N LYS A 246 16.03 -7.31 -4.30
CA LYS A 246 16.01 -8.76 -4.11
C LYS A 246 14.78 -9.28 -3.35
N LEU A 247 14.04 -8.39 -2.68
CA LEU A 247 12.89 -8.75 -1.84
C LEU A 247 11.55 -8.69 -2.57
N MET A 248 11.52 -8.02 -3.73
CA MET A 248 10.33 -7.88 -4.56
C MET A 248 10.57 -8.50 -5.93
N THR A 249 9.73 -9.44 -6.33
CA THR A 249 9.77 -9.98 -7.71
C THR A 249 9.17 -8.98 -8.70
N GLN A 250 9.40 -9.19 -10.00
CA GLN A 250 8.80 -8.34 -11.04
C GLN A 250 7.27 -8.45 -11.06
N GLU A 251 6.70 -9.61 -10.71
CA GLU A 251 5.27 -9.81 -10.58
C GLU A 251 4.71 -9.05 -9.36
N GLU A 252 5.44 -9.03 -8.25
CA GLU A 252 5.07 -8.29 -7.05
C GLU A 252 5.10 -6.77 -7.26
N GLN A 253 5.99 -6.27 -8.14
CA GLN A 253 6.02 -4.85 -8.52
C GLN A 253 4.69 -4.40 -9.14
N GLN A 254 4.04 -5.26 -9.92
CA GLN A 254 2.75 -4.96 -10.57
C GLN A 254 1.62 -4.74 -9.56
N LEU A 255 1.75 -5.21 -8.31
CA LEU A 255 0.80 -4.92 -7.23
C LEU A 255 0.82 -3.44 -6.79
N PHE A 256 1.91 -2.74 -7.11
CA PHE A 256 2.14 -1.33 -6.77
C PHE A 256 2.12 -0.42 -8.00
N GLU A 257 2.10 -1.02 -9.20
CA GLU A 257 1.83 -0.29 -10.42
C GLU A 257 0.42 0.29 -10.33
N ARG A 258 0.32 1.61 -10.54
CA ARG A 258 -0.97 2.28 -10.50
C ARG A 258 -1.84 1.68 -11.59
N TYR A 259 -3.13 1.51 -11.31
CA TYR A 259 -4.13 1.38 -12.38
C TYR A 259 -4.10 2.67 -13.22
N GLU A 260 -3.17 2.77 -14.16
CA GLU A 260 -3.28 3.68 -15.29
C GLU A 260 -4.36 3.09 -16.19
N LYS A 261 -5.46 3.83 -16.36
CA LYS A 261 -6.52 3.45 -17.29
C LYS A 261 -5.91 3.23 -18.68
N SER A 262 -6.03 2.01 -19.18
CA SER A 262 -6.08 1.72 -20.62
C SER A 262 -7.34 2.32 -21.24
#